data_AF-A0A0L7M2Y9-F1
#
_entry.id   AF-A0A0L7M2Y9-F1
#
_cell.length_a   1.000
_cell.length_b   1.000
_cell.length_c   1.000
_cell.angle_alpha   90.00
_cell.angle_beta   90.00
_cell.angle_gamma   90.00
#
_symmetry.space_group_name_H-M   'P 1'
#
loop_
_entity.id
_entity.type
_entity.pdbx_description
1 polymer ?
#
loop_
_entity_poly.entity_id
_entity_poly.type
_entity_poly.pdbx_seq_one_letter_code
_entity_poly.pdbx_strand_id
1 'polypeptide(L)'
;MQKCEKTDIEEIAKKKREELYKKQLEKITKKNEEHLKYNNIYKHDVNIIKNFYNEIKDKIIQNYYFNQDDCISLCSILKTDDCNYMESHVPFYVVISIFMLSLPQKLQNDDYFKRASNIKNLLIYLKENSKIENHEDYILNDTLKFCDQLKYPHLSEETSLIETIFDTLLYSGVISKNSFIQWCPDGDSNAELKSKAMLQLIYWHKWLTEEEKDQEEEIDELDDTEEKNISDVSDIEKNVPKNFIFKKIKKKLF
;
A
#
# COMPACT_ATOMS: atom_id res chain seq x y z
N MET A 1 11.63 -33.84 -57.99
CA MET A 1 12.08 -33.61 -56.59
C MET A 1 12.03 -32.13 -56.18
N GLN A 2 12.58 -31.18 -56.95
CA GLN A 2 12.62 -29.73 -56.60
C GLN A 2 11.28 -28.98 -56.38
N LYS A 3 10.13 -29.53 -56.80
CA LYS A 3 8.82 -28.88 -56.65
C LYS A 3 8.13 -29.18 -55.32
N CYS A 4 8.40 -30.34 -54.70
CA CYS A 4 7.84 -30.75 -53.41
C CYS A 4 8.46 -29.96 -52.24
N GLU A 5 9.79 -29.79 -52.26
CA GLU A 5 10.51 -29.09 -51.19
C GLU A 5 10.16 -27.60 -51.09
N LYS A 6 9.80 -26.95 -52.21
CA LYS A 6 9.39 -25.53 -52.20
C LYS A 6 8.02 -25.31 -51.54
N THR A 7 7.07 -26.22 -51.75
CA THR A 7 5.75 -26.19 -51.12
C THR A 7 5.83 -26.40 -49.61
N ASP A 8 6.70 -27.28 -49.13
CA ASP A 8 6.88 -27.53 -47.69
C ASP A 8 7.50 -26.32 -46.97
N ILE A 9 8.44 -25.62 -47.61
CA ILE A 9 9.07 -24.41 -47.06
C ILE A 9 8.07 -23.25 -46.98
N GLU A 10 7.22 -23.06 -48.00
CA GLU A 10 6.16 -22.04 -48.00
C GLU A 10 5.09 -22.33 -46.93
N GLU A 11 4.72 -23.60 -46.73
CA GLU A 11 3.74 -23.99 -45.72
C GLU A 11 4.29 -23.79 -44.29
N ILE A 12 5.57 -24.10 -44.05
CA ILE A 12 6.25 -23.83 -42.77
C ILE A 12 6.36 -22.32 -42.52
N ALA A 13 6.69 -21.52 -43.55
CA ALA A 13 6.77 -20.06 -43.43
C ALA A 13 5.40 -19.44 -43.14
N LYS A 14 4.33 -19.95 -43.77
CA LYS A 14 2.95 -19.54 -43.50
C LYS A 14 2.52 -19.87 -42.07
N LYS A 15 2.77 -21.11 -41.60
CA LYS A 15 2.50 -21.52 -40.21
C LYS A 15 3.25 -20.65 -39.19
N LYS A 16 4.53 -20.36 -39.43
CA LYS A 16 5.32 -19.45 -38.57
C LYS A 16 4.75 -18.03 -38.55
N ARG A 17 4.25 -17.52 -39.68
CA ARG A 17 3.63 -16.20 -39.77
C ARG A 17 2.28 -16.13 -39.04
N GLU A 18 1.46 -17.17 -39.17
CA GLU A 18 0.20 -17.31 -38.44
C GLU A 18 0.42 -17.42 -36.92
N GLU A 19 1.41 -18.21 -36.49
CA GLU A 19 1.78 -18.31 -35.07
C GLU A 19 2.30 -16.99 -34.51
N LEU A 20 3.14 -16.27 -35.28
CA LEU A 20 3.62 -14.94 -34.90
C LEU A 20 2.47 -13.93 -34.78
N TYR A 21 1.54 -13.95 -35.74
CA TYR A 21 0.35 -13.08 -35.72
C TYR A 21 -0.53 -13.40 -34.51
N LYS A 22 -0.76 -14.68 -34.21
CA LYS A 22 -1.50 -15.10 -33.02
C LYS A 22 -0.85 -14.60 -31.73
N LYS A 23 0.47 -14.75 -31.59
CA LYS A 23 1.24 -14.23 -30.44
C LYS A 23 1.15 -12.69 -30.33
N GLN A 24 1.14 -11.98 -31.44
CA GLN A 24 0.96 -10.52 -31.44
C GLN A 24 -0.45 -10.13 -31.01
N LEU A 25 -1.48 -10.82 -31.51
CA LEU A 25 -2.86 -10.57 -31.15
C LEU A 25 -3.12 -10.86 -29.67
N GLU A 26 -2.62 -11.97 -29.13
CA GLU A 26 -2.69 -12.31 -27.71
C GLU A 26 -2.03 -11.24 -26.82
N LYS A 27 -0.87 -10.72 -27.22
CA LYS A 27 -0.22 -9.61 -26.51
C LYS A 27 -1.05 -8.33 -26.52
N ILE A 28 -1.70 -8.00 -27.64
CA ILE A 28 -2.56 -6.82 -27.75
C ILE A 28 -3.81 -6.99 -26.88
N THR A 29 -4.46 -8.15 -26.96
CA THR A 29 -5.65 -8.46 -26.15
C THR A 29 -5.34 -8.34 -24.67
N LYS A 30 -4.24 -8.96 -24.20
CA LYS A 30 -3.83 -8.89 -22.79
C LYS A 30 -3.58 -7.44 -22.35
N LYS A 31 -2.89 -6.64 -23.16
CA LYS A 31 -2.68 -5.22 -22.85
C LYS A 31 -3.99 -4.44 -22.78
N ASN A 32 -4.93 -4.69 -23.70
CA ASN A 32 -6.22 -4.01 -23.69
C ASN A 32 -7.04 -4.38 -22.45
N GLU A 33 -7.00 -5.64 -22.01
CA GLU A 33 -7.63 -6.10 -20.76
C GLU A 33 -7.01 -5.41 -19.54
N GLU A 34 -5.68 -5.31 -19.48
CA GLU A 34 -4.96 -4.58 -18.43
C GLU A 34 -5.35 -3.08 -18.41
N HIS A 35 -5.44 -2.44 -19.58
CA HIS A 35 -5.88 -1.04 -19.70
C HIS A 35 -7.32 -0.83 -19.26
N LEU A 36 -8.24 -1.72 -19.66
CA LEU A 36 -9.64 -1.68 -19.22
C LEU A 36 -9.75 -1.83 -17.70
N LYS A 37 -9.00 -2.78 -17.11
CA LYS A 37 -8.94 -2.97 -15.66
C LYS A 37 -8.43 -1.72 -14.96
N TYR A 38 -7.31 -1.15 -15.43
CA TYR A 38 -6.76 0.10 -14.88
C TYR A 38 -7.76 1.25 -14.96
N ASN A 39 -8.38 1.46 -16.12
CA ASN A 39 -9.36 2.53 -16.32
C ASN A 39 -10.58 2.37 -15.41
N ASN A 40 -11.02 1.14 -15.13
CA ASN A 40 -12.12 0.89 -14.21
C ASN A 40 -11.74 1.19 -12.76
N ILE A 41 -10.53 0.84 -12.34
CA ILE A 41 -10.02 1.10 -10.98
C ILE A 41 -9.86 2.60 -10.76
N TYR A 42 -9.31 3.32 -11.74
CA TYR A 42 -8.95 4.73 -11.62
C TYR A 42 -9.89 5.68 -12.37
N LYS A 43 -11.12 5.23 -12.72
CA LYS A 43 -12.11 6.08 -13.41
C LYS A 43 -12.41 7.32 -12.58
N HIS A 44 -12.33 8.50 -13.18
CA HIS A 44 -12.66 9.75 -12.51
C HIS A 44 -13.06 10.82 -13.52
N ASP A 45 -13.84 11.79 -13.04
CA ASP A 45 -13.97 13.10 -13.66
C ASP A 45 -13.25 14.12 -12.79
N VAL A 46 -12.41 14.94 -13.43
CA VAL A 46 -11.53 15.87 -12.72
C VAL A 46 -12.31 16.93 -11.95
N ASN A 47 -13.42 17.43 -12.47
CA ASN A 47 -14.23 18.45 -11.81
C ASN A 47 -14.97 17.87 -10.61
N ILE A 48 -15.52 16.66 -10.76
CA ILE A 48 -16.21 15.95 -9.68
C ILE A 48 -15.26 15.64 -8.54
N ILE A 49 -14.08 15.09 -8.83
CA ILE A 49 -13.06 14.82 -7.81
C ILE A 49 -12.56 16.11 -7.16
N LYS A 50 -12.40 17.20 -7.93
CA LYS A 50 -12.01 18.50 -7.37
C LYS A 50 -13.07 19.05 -6.42
N ASN A 51 -14.36 18.92 -6.76
CA ASN A 51 -15.44 19.34 -5.88
C ASN A 51 -15.46 18.48 -4.61
N PHE A 52 -15.34 17.16 -4.74
CA PHE A 52 -15.23 16.24 -3.60
C PHE A 52 -14.05 16.61 -2.69
N TYR A 53 -12.86 16.85 -3.27
CA TYR A 53 -11.68 17.32 -2.55
C TYR A 53 -11.96 18.60 -1.74
N ASN A 54 -12.61 19.60 -2.35
CA ASN A 54 -12.90 20.86 -1.67
C ASN A 54 -13.84 20.69 -0.48
N GLU A 55 -14.82 19.78 -0.57
CA GLU A 55 -15.78 19.49 0.50
C GLU A 55 -15.12 18.82 1.73
N ILE A 56 -14.12 17.96 1.51
CA ILE A 56 -13.50 17.17 2.58
C ILE A 56 -12.20 17.77 3.13
N LYS A 57 -11.48 18.57 2.34
CA LYS A 57 -10.10 19.01 2.67
C LYS A 57 -10.03 19.72 4.02
N ASP A 58 -10.82 20.77 4.19
CA ASP A 58 -10.77 21.59 5.40
C ASP A 58 -11.28 20.81 6.62
N LYS A 59 -12.27 19.91 6.43
CA LYS A 59 -12.77 19.01 7.48
C LYS A 59 -11.67 18.07 7.99
N ILE A 60 -10.92 17.44 7.08
CA ILE A 60 -9.80 16.56 7.46
C ILE A 60 -8.71 17.36 8.18
N ILE A 61 -8.32 18.53 7.66
CA ILE A 61 -7.29 19.39 8.27
C ILE A 61 -7.69 19.80 9.69
N GLN A 62 -8.98 20.13 9.90
CA GLN A 62 -9.54 20.52 11.19
C GLN A 62 -9.83 19.33 12.12
N ASN A 63 -9.45 18.11 11.74
CA ASN A 63 -9.68 16.89 12.50
C ASN A 63 -11.17 16.64 12.80
N TYR A 64 -12.03 16.91 11.83
CA TYR A 64 -13.47 16.67 11.92
C TYR A 64 -13.81 15.18 11.97
N TYR A 65 -14.77 14.80 12.81
CA TYR A 65 -15.29 13.43 12.88
C TYR A 65 -16.41 13.23 11.85
N PHE A 66 -16.20 12.35 10.88
CA PHE A 66 -17.20 12.04 9.86
C PHE A 66 -18.19 10.99 10.36
N ASN A 67 -19.45 11.37 10.56
CA ASN A 67 -20.52 10.42 10.86
C ASN A 67 -21.07 9.77 9.56
N GLN A 68 -22.02 8.84 9.70
CA GLN A 68 -22.58 8.12 8.54
C GLN A 68 -23.34 9.03 7.58
N ASP A 69 -24.11 9.99 8.08
CA ASP A 69 -24.87 10.94 7.26
C ASP A 69 -23.93 11.88 6.49
N ASP A 70 -22.84 12.32 7.13
CA ASP A 70 -21.77 13.09 6.48
C ASP A 70 -21.17 12.29 5.32
N CYS A 71 -20.86 11.00 5.53
CA CYS A 71 -20.27 10.15 4.49
C CYS A 71 -21.21 10.04 3.27
N ILE A 72 -22.51 9.82 3.50
CA ILE A 72 -23.51 9.74 2.44
C ILE A 72 -23.62 11.08 1.70
N SER A 73 -23.74 12.18 2.45
CA SER A 73 -23.90 13.52 1.88
C SER A 73 -22.68 13.93 1.04
N LEU A 74 -21.47 13.82 1.60
CA LEU A 74 -20.23 14.22 0.95
C LEU A 74 -19.92 13.36 -0.27
N CYS A 75 -20.19 12.06 -0.21
CA CYS A 75 -19.92 11.15 -1.32
C CYS A 75 -21.02 11.18 -2.39
N SER A 76 -22.17 11.81 -2.16
CA SER A 76 -23.26 11.87 -3.14
C SER A 76 -22.83 12.50 -4.47
N ILE A 77 -21.93 13.49 -4.44
CA ILE A 77 -21.39 14.16 -5.63
C ILE A 77 -20.59 13.22 -6.55
N LEU A 78 -20.10 12.09 -6.01
CA LEU A 78 -19.37 11.08 -6.77
C LEU A 78 -20.32 10.17 -7.58
N LYS A 79 -21.64 10.30 -7.41
CA LYS A 79 -22.66 9.61 -8.19
C LYS A 79 -23.32 10.62 -9.14
N THR A 80 -23.16 10.37 -10.43
CA THR A 80 -23.82 11.13 -11.50
C THR A 80 -24.73 10.21 -12.30
N ASP A 81 -25.56 10.81 -13.15
CA ASP A 81 -26.42 10.06 -14.06
C ASP A 81 -25.60 9.18 -15.02
N ASP A 82 -24.41 9.66 -15.42
CA ASP A 82 -23.56 8.99 -16.40
C ASP A 82 -22.58 7.98 -15.78
N CYS A 83 -22.11 8.24 -14.55
CA CYS A 83 -21.10 7.42 -13.90
C CYS A 83 -21.16 7.46 -12.37
N ASN A 84 -20.85 6.31 -11.76
CA ASN A 84 -20.62 6.20 -10.33
C ASN A 84 -19.12 6.12 -10.04
N TYR A 85 -18.52 7.24 -9.63
CA TYR A 85 -17.10 7.35 -9.29
C TYR A 85 -16.78 6.79 -7.91
N MET A 86 -17.77 6.57 -7.04
CA MET A 86 -17.54 5.87 -5.75
C MET A 86 -17.06 4.44 -5.95
N GLU A 87 -17.36 3.83 -7.10
CA GLU A 87 -16.92 2.48 -7.42
C GLU A 87 -15.41 2.40 -7.73
N SER A 88 -14.75 3.54 -7.91
CA SER A 88 -13.34 3.66 -8.24
C SER A 88 -12.46 3.84 -6.99
N HIS A 89 -11.16 3.67 -7.15
CA HIS A 89 -10.18 3.91 -6.09
C HIS A 89 -9.94 5.40 -5.83
N VAL A 90 -10.20 6.26 -6.80
CA VAL A 90 -9.77 7.67 -6.79
C VAL A 90 -10.28 8.44 -5.57
N PRO A 91 -11.56 8.38 -5.18
CA PRO A 91 -12.03 9.08 -3.99
C PRO A 91 -11.32 8.64 -2.70
N PHE A 92 -11.07 7.34 -2.55
CA PHE A 92 -10.32 6.81 -1.40
C PHE A 92 -8.90 7.38 -1.40
N TYR A 93 -8.23 7.33 -2.56
CA TYR A 93 -6.87 7.86 -2.72
C TYR A 93 -6.81 9.35 -2.36
N VAL A 94 -7.81 10.14 -2.76
CA VAL A 94 -7.90 11.57 -2.40
C VAL A 94 -8.02 11.76 -0.89
N VAL A 95 -8.90 11.03 -0.20
CA VAL A 95 -9.06 11.14 1.26
C VAL A 95 -7.75 10.81 1.97
N ILE A 96 -7.11 9.69 1.64
CA ILE A 96 -5.89 9.26 2.32
C ILE A 96 -4.72 10.22 2.03
N SER A 97 -4.60 10.74 0.81
CA SER A 97 -3.57 11.74 0.47
C SER A 97 -3.76 13.05 1.24
N ILE A 98 -4.99 13.55 1.37
CA ILE A 98 -5.26 14.74 2.19
C ILE A 98 -4.91 14.46 3.65
N PHE A 99 -5.32 13.30 4.17
CA PHE A 99 -5.01 12.92 5.54
C PHE A 99 -3.51 12.90 5.79
N MET A 100 -2.75 12.21 4.94
CA MET A 100 -1.28 12.13 5.00
C MET A 100 -0.63 13.51 5.04
N LEU A 101 -1.05 14.41 4.14
CA LEU A 101 -0.51 15.77 4.07
C LEU A 101 -0.96 16.67 5.23
N SER A 102 -2.05 16.31 5.90
CA SER A 102 -2.59 17.07 7.04
C SER A 102 -1.96 16.71 8.38
N LEU A 103 -1.14 15.66 8.45
CA LEU A 103 -0.55 15.17 9.70
C LEU A 103 0.54 16.14 10.22
N PRO A 104 0.34 16.74 11.41
CA PRO A 104 1.37 17.55 12.05
C PRO A 104 2.60 16.73 12.46
N GLN A 105 3.75 17.38 12.49
CA GLN A 105 4.96 16.81 13.11
C GLN A 105 4.83 16.81 14.64
N LYS A 106 5.51 15.85 15.28
CA LYS A 106 5.69 15.74 16.75
C LYS A 106 4.38 15.69 17.55
N LEU A 107 3.31 15.17 16.95
CA LEU A 107 2.09 14.82 17.68
C LEU A 107 2.33 13.68 18.67
N GLN A 108 1.48 13.62 19.70
CA GLN A 108 1.40 12.48 20.60
C GLN A 108 0.64 11.33 19.94
N ASN A 109 0.96 10.09 20.34
CA ASN A 109 0.35 8.88 19.77
C ASN A 109 -1.18 8.88 19.85
N ASP A 110 -1.75 9.31 20.99
CA ASP A 110 -3.20 9.36 21.19
C ASP A 110 -3.90 10.31 20.20
N ASP A 111 -3.24 11.39 19.79
CA ASP A 111 -3.79 12.33 18.83
C ASP A 111 -3.79 11.78 17.40
N TYR A 112 -2.80 10.94 17.04
CA TYR A 112 -2.81 10.21 15.77
C TYR A 112 -3.96 9.21 15.72
N PHE A 113 -4.20 8.45 16.79
CA PHE A 113 -5.33 7.52 16.85
C PHE A 113 -6.68 8.23 16.81
N LYS A 114 -6.80 9.38 17.47
CA LYS A 114 -8.00 10.21 17.38
C LYS A 114 -8.24 10.68 15.95
N ARG A 115 -7.20 11.15 15.27
CA ARG A 115 -7.23 11.55 13.86
C ARG A 115 -7.63 10.39 12.94
N ALA A 116 -7.05 9.20 13.14
CA ALA A 116 -7.41 7.98 12.43
C ALA A 116 -8.88 7.59 12.64
N SER A 117 -9.35 7.64 13.89
CA SER A 117 -10.74 7.34 14.25
C SER A 117 -11.72 8.31 13.58
N ASN A 118 -11.36 9.58 13.49
CA ASN A 118 -12.21 10.61 12.89
C ASN A 118 -12.45 10.41 11.39
N ILE A 119 -11.48 9.87 10.65
CA ILE A 119 -11.61 9.60 9.21
C ILE A 119 -12.08 8.17 8.89
N LYS A 120 -12.12 7.28 9.90
CA LYS A 120 -12.42 5.85 9.74
C LYS A 120 -13.67 5.60 8.92
N ASN A 121 -14.78 6.24 9.31
CA ASN A 121 -16.07 6.03 8.65
C ASN A 121 -16.04 6.40 7.17
N LEU A 122 -15.36 7.50 6.81
CA LEU A 122 -15.24 7.94 5.42
C LEU A 122 -14.40 6.94 4.60
N LEU A 123 -13.28 6.45 5.14
CA LEU A 123 -12.44 5.46 4.47
C LEU A 123 -13.18 4.14 4.26
N ILE A 124 -13.87 3.63 5.30
CA ILE A 124 -14.67 2.41 5.20
C ILE A 124 -15.78 2.59 4.17
N TYR A 125 -16.53 3.70 4.26
CA TYR A 125 -17.65 3.96 3.34
C TYR A 125 -17.19 3.97 1.87
N LEU A 126 -16.05 4.59 1.57
CA LEU A 126 -15.49 4.60 0.22
C LEU A 126 -14.99 3.22 -0.21
N LYS A 127 -14.35 2.45 0.68
CA LYS A 127 -13.90 1.09 0.39
C LYS A 127 -15.07 0.16 0.09
N GLU A 128 -16.11 0.17 0.94
CA GLU A 128 -17.29 -0.71 0.80
C GLU A 128 -18.13 -0.41 -0.44
N ASN A 129 -18.14 0.85 -0.90
CA ASN A 129 -18.83 1.23 -2.13
C ASN A 129 -17.97 1.07 -3.38
N SER A 130 -16.69 0.73 -3.24
CA SER A 130 -15.82 0.42 -4.37
C SER A 130 -16.26 -0.92 -4.98
N LYS A 131 -16.08 -1.08 -6.30
CA LYS A 131 -16.30 -2.37 -7.00
C LYS A 131 -14.97 -3.03 -7.38
N ILE A 132 -13.92 -2.76 -6.61
CA ILE A 132 -12.57 -3.18 -6.93
C ILE A 132 -12.28 -4.50 -6.20
N GLU A 133 -12.03 -5.54 -6.97
CA GLU A 133 -11.47 -6.79 -6.44
C GLU A 133 -10.05 -6.53 -5.91
N ASN A 134 -9.72 -7.11 -4.76
CA ASN A 134 -8.44 -6.92 -4.07
C ASN A 134 -8.11 -5.44 -3.82
N HIS A 135 -9.12 -4.64 -3.44
CA HIS A 135 -8.96 -3.19 -3.22
C HIS A 135 -7.85 -2.85 -2.23
N GLU A 136 -7.62 -3.71 -1.23
CA GLU A 136 -6.57 -3.55 -0.22
C GLU A 136 -5.17 -3.45 -0.85
N ASP A 137 -4.87 -4.24 -1.89
CA ASP A 137 -3.58 -4.17 -2.59
C ASP A 137 -3.38 -2.82 -3.27
N TYR A 138 -4.43 -2.26 -3.88
CA TYR A 138 -4.36 -0.94 -4.51
C TYR A 138 -4.13 0.15 -3.46
N ILE A 139 -4.86 0.09 -2.35
CA ILE A 139 -4.70 1.03 -1.22
C ILE A 139 -3.25 0.99 -0.70
N LEU A 140 -2.71 -0.20 -0.44
CA LEU A 140 -1.34 -0.37 0.07
C LEU A 140 -0.29 0.13 -0.93
N ASN A 141 -0.41 -0.27 -2.20
CA ASN A 141 0.54 0.11 -3.24
C ASN A 141 0.52 1.61 -3.55
N ASP A 142 -0.64 2.25 -3.58
CA ASP A 142 -0.73 3.68 -3.88
C ASP A 142 -0.38 4.55 -2.66
N THR A 143 -0.63 4.07 -1.44
CA THR A 143 -0.07 4.66 -0.22
C THR A 143 1.46 4.64 -0.25
N LEU A 144 2.04 3.49 -0.60
CA LEU A 144 3.48 3.31 -0.73
C LEU A 144 4.08 4.27 -1.77
N LYS A 145 3.50 4.35 -2.97
CA LYS A 145 3.94 5.27 -4.02
C LYS A 145 3.85 6.73 -3.57
N PHE A 146 2.80 7.10 -2.86
CA PHE A 146 2.65 8.47 -2.36
C PHE A 146 3.71 8.80 -1.28
N CYS A 147 3.99 7.86 -0.37
CA CYS A 147 5.10 8.01 0.56
C CYS A 147 6.47 8.14 -0.14
N ASP A 148 6.72 7.38 -1.21
CA ASP A 148 7.96 7.50 -2.00
C ASP A 148 8.10 8.87 -2.69
N GLN A 149 6.98 9.42 -3.20
CA GLN A 149 6.94 10.78 -3.75
C GLN A 149 7.30 11.82 -2.69
N LEU A 150 6.83 11.63 -1.45
CA LEU A 150 7.16 12.48 -0.30
C LEU A 150 8.54 12.20 0.31
N LYS A 151 9.28 11.20 -0.21
CA LYS A 151 10.59 10.77 0.29
C LYS A 151 10.56 10.25 1.73
N TYR A 152 9.51 9.50 2.07
CA TYR A 152 9.35 8.80 3.34
C TYR A 152 9.65 9.69 4.57
N PRO A 153 8.91 10.81 4.73
CA PRO A 153 9.20 11.76 5.79
C PRO A 153 8.92 11.15 7.16
N HIS A 154 9.70 11.58 8.15
CA HIS A 154 9.44 11.31 9.54
C HIS A 154 8.55 12.39 10.15
N LEU A 155 7.55 11.97 10.94
CA LEU A 155 6.70 12.89 11.69
C LEU A 155 7.30 13.23 13.05
N SER A 156 8.06 12.30 13.63
CA SER A 156 8.87 12.47 14.85
C SER A 156 10.18 11.70 14.71
N GLU A 157 11.05 11.74 15.72
CA GLU A 157 12.28 10.94 15.74
C GLU A 157 11.98 9.42 15.69
N GLU A 158 10.83 9.01 16.20
CA GLU A 158 10.45 7.60 16.37
C GLU A 158 9.37 7.13 15.40
N THR A 159 8.70 8.06 14.70
CA THR A 159 7.50 7.74 13.92
C THR A 159 7.64 8.21 12.48
N SER A 160 7.61 7.26 11.55
CA SER A 160 7.55 7.55 10.13
C SER A 160 6.12 7.84 9.66
N LEU A 161 5.99 8.61 8.57
CA LEU A 161 4.68 8.84 7.95
C LEU A 161 4.07 7.50 7.50
N ILE A 162 4.84 6.63 6.82
CA ILE A 162 4.34 5.36 6.30
C ILE A 162 3.79 4.47 7.42
N GLU A 163 4.49 4.38 8.55
CA GLU A 163 4.03 3.62 9.73
C GLU A 163 2.71 4.20 10.27
N THR A 164 2.62 5.52 10.40
CA THR A 164 1.40 6.18 10.89
C THR A 164 0.18 5.90 10.01
N ILE A 165 0.39 5.84 8.70
CA ILE A 165 -0.68 5.52 7.76
C ILE A 165 -1.04 4.05 7.79
N PHE A 166 -0.05 3.15 7.92
CA PHE A 166 -0.31 1.72 8.05
C PHE A 166 -1.07 1.42 9.36
N ASP A 167 -0.68 2.05 10.46
CA ASP A 167 -1.44 2.02 11.71
C ASP A 167 -2.87 2.54 11.53
N THR A 168 -3.04 3.65 10.82
CA THR A 168 -4.35 4.24 10.55
C THR A 168 -5.23 3.27 9.76
N LEU A 169 -4.70 2.67 8.70
CA LEU A 169 -5.41 1.72 7.83
C LEU A 169 -5.75 0.41 8.57
N LEU A 170 -4.86 -0.08 9.43
CA LEU A 170 -5.08 -1.25 10.27
C LEU A 170 -6.13 -0.96 11.36
N TYR A 171 -5.95 0.12 12.13
CA TYR A 171 -6.84 0.51 13.23
C TYR A 171 -8.25 0.86 12.76
N SER A 172 -8.36 1.49 11.59
CA SER A 172 -9.66 1.77 10.97
C SER A 172 -10.35 0.51 10.45
N GLY A 173 -9.67 -0.65 10.37
CA GLY A 173 -10.21 -1.86 9.76
C GLY A 173 -10.34 -1.76 8.23
N VAL A 174 -9.72 -0.75 7.64
CA VAL A 174 -9.72 -0.54 6.19
C VAL A 174 -8.84 -1.56 5.49
N ILE A 175 -7.75 -2.00 6.13
CA ILE A 175 -6.90 -3.09 5.65
C ILE A 175 -6.85 -4.16 6.74
N SER A 176 -7.05 -5.41 6.34
CA SER A 176 -6.97 -6.52 7.28
C SER A 176 -5.51 -6.82 7.65
N LYS A 177 -5.29 -7.35 8.85
CA LYS A 177 -3.95 -7.80 9.29
C LYS A 177 -3.34 -8.80 8.29
N ASN A 178 -4.14 -9.76 7.84
CA ASN A 178 -3.69 -10.77 6.87
C ASN A 178 -3.28 -10.17 5.53
N SER A 179 -4.00 -9.15 5.08
CA SER A 179 -3.65 -8.45 3.82
C SER A 179 -2.33 -7.71 3.93
N PHE A 180 -1.99 -7.11 5.07
CA PHE A 180 -0.65 -6.56 5.28
C PHE A 180 0.43 -7.65 5.23
N ILE A 181 0.22 -8.79 5.90
CA ILE A 181 1.18 -9.90 5.92
C ILE A 181 1.38 -10.47 4.51
N GLN A 182 0.30 -10.70 3.77
CA GLN A 182 0.34 -11.23 2.40
C GLN A 182 0.90 -10.24 1.37
N TRP A 183 0.76 -8.93 1.63
CA TRP A 183 1.28 -7.89 0.75
C TRP A 183 2.81 -7.72 0.87
N CYS A 184 3.39 -8.05 2.03
CA CYS A 184 4.82 -7.90 2.30
C CYS A 184 5.77 -8.82 1.51
N PRO A 185 5.48 -10.11 1.24
CA PRO A 185 6.40 -10.97 0.49
C PRO A 185 6.67 -10.50 -0.96
N ASP A 186 7.90 -10.77 -1.40
CA ASP A 186 8.49 -10.29 -2.66
C ASP A 186 7.91 -10.94 -3.93
N GLY A 187 7.96 -10.21 -5.06
CA GLY A 187 7.73 -10.77 -6.40
C GLY A 187 6.92 -9.93 -7.36
N ASP A 188 6.48 -8.72 -6.97
CA ASP A 188 5.67 -7.85 -7.83
C ASP A 188 6.43 -6.61 -8.35
N SER A 189 5.75 -5.82 -9.20
CA SER A 189 6.31 -4.61 -9.81
C SER A 189 6.70 -3.52 -8.80
N ASN A 190 6.27 -3.61 -7.54
CA ASN A 190 6.56 -2.64 -6.49
C ASN A 190 7.65 -3.13 -5.52
N ALA A 191 8.31 -4.26 -5.79
CA ALA A 191 9.33 -4.84 -4.91
C ALA A 191 10.37 -3.81 -4.45
N GLU A 192 10.91 -2.98 -5.36
CA GLU A 192 11.89 -1.95 -5.00
C GLU A 192 11.32 -0.91 -4.02
N LEU A 193 10.07 -0.46 -4.23
CA LEU A 193 9.40 0.49 -3.35
C LEU A 193 9.13 -0.16 -1.98
N LYS A 194 8.68 -1.42 -1.97
CA LYS A 194 8.44 -2.19 -0.74
C LYS A 194 9.73 -2.33 0.05
N SER A 195 10.84 -2.70 -0.60
CA SER A 195 12.15 -2.81 0.07
C SER A 195 12.57 -1.49 0.72
N LYS A 196 12.33 -0.34 0.07
CA LYS A 196 12.62 0.99 0.65
C LYS A 196 11.75 1.27 1.88
N ALA A 197 10.43 1.05 1.78
CA ALA A 197 9.52 1.27 2.90
C ALA A 197 9.78 0.33 4.07
N MET A 198 10.21 -0.90 3.80
CA MET A 198 10.55 -1.89 4.83
C MET A 198 11.68 -1.43 5.74
N LEU A 199 12.58 -0.55 5.28
CA LEU A 199 13.59 0.05 6.17
C LEU A 199 12.97 0.85 7.31
N GLN A 200 11.80 1.46 7.10
CA GLN A 200 11.05 2.17 8.14
C GLN A 200 10.02 1.28 8.84
N LEU A 201 9.50 0.25 8.16
CA LEU A 201 8.43 -0.60 8.67
C LEU A 201 8.91 -1.89 9.36
N ILE A 202 10.21 -2.19 9.41
CA ILE A 202 10.71 -3.49 9.88
C ILE A 202 10.20 -3.90 11.27
N TYR A 203 10.13 -2.96 12.23
CA TYR A 203 9.63 -3.24 13.57
C TYR A 203 8.11 -3.35 13.61
N TRP A 204 7.42 -2.51 12.83
CA TRP A 204 5.98 -2.58 12.66
C TRP A 204 5.55 -3.93 12.07
N HIS A 205 6.24 -4.39 11.03
CA HIS A 205 6.01 -5.69 10.41
C HIS A 205 6.30 -6.84 11.37
N LYS A 206 7.43 -6.79 12.11
CA LYS A 206 7.74 -7.80 13.13
C LYS A 206 6.62 -7.90 14.16
N TRP A 207 6.19 -6.77 14.74
CA TRP A 207 5.06 -6.72 15.68
C TRP A 207 3.79 -7.35 15.09
N LEU A 208 3.48 -7.04 13.81
CA LEU A 208 2.32 -7.60 13.13
C LEU A 208 2.39 -9.14 13.04
N THR A 209 3.57 -9.69 12.76
CA THR A 209 3.79 -11.15 12.60
C THR A 209 4.07 -11.90 13.90
N GLU A 210 4.56 -11.23 14.96
CA GLU A 210 4.92 -11.86 16.24
C GLU A 210 3.71 -12.43 16.97
N GLU A 211 2.54 -11.79 16.86
CA GLU A 211 1.28 -12.32 17.42
C GLU A 211 0.82 -13.64 16.77
N GLU A 212 1.33 -14.02 15.58
CA GLU A 212 1.06 -15.33 14.98
C GLU A 212 1.99 -16.42 15.53
N LYS A 213 3.16 -16.05 16.09
CA LYS A 213 4.14 -16.99 16.64
C LYS A 213 3.82 -17.43 18.07
N ASP A 214 3.03 -16.67 18.83
CA ASP A 214 2.59 -17.10 20.16
C ASP A 214 1.59 -18.29 20.14
N GLN A 215 1.22 -18.79 18.95
CA GLN A 215 0.47 -20.06 18.79
C GLN A 215 1.33 -21.23 18.26
N GLU A 216 2.57 -20.98 17.84
CA GLU A 216 3.50 -22.01 17.36
C GLU A 216 4.89 -21.72 17.93
N GLU A 217 5.28 -22.53 18.94
CA GLU A 217 6.64 -22.66 19.54
C GLU A 217 6.85 -21.99 20.92
N GLU A 218 6.44 -22.69 21.98
CA GLU A 218 7.33 -22.89 23.14
C GLU A 218 8.58 -23.63 22.65
N ILE A 219 9.66 -22.92 22.29
CA ILE A 219 11.01 -23.50 22.27
C ILE A 219 12.04 -22.47 22.79
N ASP A 220 12.42 -22.71 24.05
CA ASP A 220 13.70 -22.47 24.73
C ASP A 220 14.42 -21.11 24.58
N GLU A 221 14.29 -20.29 25.63
CA GLU A 221 15.38 -19.41 26.09
C GLU A 221 16.32 -20.15 27.06
N LEU A 222 17.59 -19.70 27.05
CA LEU A 222 18.71 -19.90 27.99
C LEU A 222 19.63 -21.10 27.66
N ASP A 223 20.97 -21.01 27.63
CA ASP A 223 21.86 -20.13 28.40
C ASP A 223 23.30 -20.11 27.80
N ASP A 224 24.06 -19.09 28.23
CA ASP A 224 25.45 -18.70 27.93
C ASP A 224 26.54 -19.80 28.06
N THR A 225 27.68 -19.62 27.36
CA THR A 225 29.02 -19.40 27.99
C THR A 225 30.21 -19.24 27.02
N GLU A 226 30.83 -18.06 27.11
CA GLU A 226 32.27 -17.71 27.20
C GLU A 226 33.31 -17.96 26.07
N GLU A 227 33.80 -16.81 25.56
CA GLU A 227 35.17 -16.34 25.30
C GLU A 227 36.25 -17.24 24.63
N LYS A 228 36.85 -16.70 23.56
CA LYS A 228 38.32 -16.47 23.50
C LYS A 228 38.77 -15.49 22.39
N ASN A 229 39.49 -14.47 22.85
CA ASN A 229 40.36 -13.52 22.16
C ASN A 229 40.99 -13.97 20.83
N ILE A 230 40.81 -13.18 19.76
CA ILE A 230 41.84 -12.92 18.72
C ILE A 230 41.80 -11.44 18.33
N SER A 231 43.00 -10.86 18.31
CA SER A 231 43.43 -9.48 18.08
C SER A 231 43.18 -8.92 16.68
N ASP A 232 43.21 -7.58 16.61
CA ASP A 232 43.41 -6.71 15.43
C ASP A 232 42.27 -6.51 14.43
N VAL A 233 41.31 -5.64 14.79
CA VAL A 233 40.62 -4.76 13.82
C VAL A 233 40.30 -3.40 14.48
N SER A 234 41.32 -2.61 14.84
CA SER A 234 41.14 -1.34 15.59
C SER A 234 40.56 -0.16 14.80
N ASP A 235 40.02 -0.35 13.59
CA ASP A 235 39.64 0.77 12.71
C ASP A 235 38.23 0.68 12.08
N ILE A 236 37.36 -0.26 12.49
CA ILE A 236 35.99 -0.37 11.94
C ILE A 236 34.90 0.12 12.92
N GLU A 237 35.17 0.17 14.23
CA GLU A 237 34.14 0.48 15.25
C GLU A 237 33.78 1.98 15.38
N LYS A 238 34.47 2.90 14.69
CA LYS A 238 34.15 4.34 14.75
C LYS A 238 33.05 4.81 13.79
N ASN A 239 32.60 3.98 12.85
CA ASN A 239 31.59 4.35 11.84
C ASN A 239 30.28 3.56 11.92
N VAL A 240 30.07 2.78 12.98
CA VAL A 240 28.77 2.17 13.26
C VAL A 240 27.99 3.11 14.18
N PRO A 241 26.82 3.65 13.77
CA PRO A 241 25.98 4.42 14.67
C PRO A 241 25.67 3.59 15.91
N LYS A 242 26.04 4.11 17.09
CA LYS A 242 25.78 3.46 18.38
C LYS A 242 24.28 3.22 18.53
N ASN A 243 23.92 1.95 18.74
CA ASN A 243 22.62 1.42 19.14
C ASN A 243 21.58 2.48 19.55
N PHE A 244 20.65 2.77 18.65
CA PHE A 244 19.36 3.31 19.06
C PHE A 244 18.56 2.18 19.71
N ILE A 245 18.74 2.01 21.02
CA ILE A 245 17.82 1.23 21.84
C ILE A 245 16.54 2.09 21.98
N PHE A 246 15.66 2.03 20.99
CA PHE A 246 14.31 2.59 21.13
C PHE A 246 13.46 1.63 21.97
N LYS A 247 12.85 2.17 23.02
CA LYS A 247 11.97 1.42 23.94
C LYS A 247 10.78 0.86 23.18
N LYS A 248 10.47 -0.43 23.43
CA LYS A 248 9.24 -1.12 23.00
C LYS A 248 8.00 -0.25 23.30
N ILE A 249 7.35 0.28 22.27
CA ILE A 249 5.98 0.80 22.39
C ILE A 249 5.06 -0.41 22.32
N LYS A 250 4.56 -0.85 23.48
CA LYS A 250 3.49 -1.86 23.55
C LYS A 250 2.19 -1.23 23.03
N LYS A 251 1.93 -1.28 21.73
CA LYS A 251 0.59 -1.02 21.18
C LYS A 251 -0.28 -2.23 21.51
N LYS A 252 -1.09 -2.15 22.57
CA LYS A 252 -2.23 -3.06 22.75
C LYS A 252 -3.35 -2.52 21.89
N LEU A 253 -3.66 -3.22 20.80
CA LEU A 253 -4.95 -3.04 20.11
C LEU A 253 -6.02 -3.76 20.94
N PHE A 254 -7.13 -3.07 21.21
CA PHE A 254 -8.32 -3.62 21.86
C PHE A 254 -9.29 -4.15 20.83
#